data_AF-A0A2D4J6Z6-F1
#
_entry.id   AF-A0A2D4J6Z6-F1
#
_cell.length_a   1.000
_cell.length_b   1.000
_cell.length_c   1.000
_cell.angle_alpha   90.00
_cell.angle_beta   90.00
_cell.angle_gamma   90.00
#
_symmetry.space_group_name_H-M   'P 1'
#
loop_
_entity.id
_entity.type
_entity.pdbx_description
1 polymer ?
#
loop_
_entity_poly.entity_id
_entity_poly.type
_entity_poly.pdbx_seq_one_letter_code
_entity_poly.pdbx_strand_id
1 'polypeptide(L)'
;EYVSFLALYKINISEMKMEQILSNLMKDDRFKGNPERSKKSQQGDVQEIHRRATVMQTEFEDFVHSSGKTIRWAKKALQSFIRSYATYPANLKPIFHIRALHLGHVAKSFGLRDAPGNLGAVAG
;
A
#
# COMPACT_ATOMS: atom_id res chain seq x y z
N GLU A 1 14.25 16.34 -16.75
CA GLU A 1 15.33 16.97 -15.96
C GLU A 1 15.97 16.03 -14.94
N TYR A 2 15.23 15.48 -13.96
CA TYR A 2 15.85 14.63 -12.91
C TYR A 2 16.44 13.29 -13.41
N VAL A 3 15.76 12.61 -14.33
CA VAL A 3 16.27 11.35 -14.93
C VAL A 3 17.60 11.58 -15.66
N SER A 4 17.69 12.67 -16.42
CA SER A 4 18.92 13.07 -17.12
C SER A 4 20.04 13.45 -16.14
N PHE A 5 19.71 14.12 -15.03
CA PHE A 5 20.64 14.43 -13.95
C PHE A 5 21.21 13.16 -13.30
N LEU A 6 20.36 12.16 -13.01
CA LEU A 6 20.82 10.89 -12.46
C LEU A 6 21.70 10.10 -13.43
N ALA A 7 21.37 10.13 -14.73
CA ALA A 7 22.19 9.52 -15.76
C ALA A 7 23.61 10.12 -15.84
N LEU A 8 23.77 11.41 -15.56
CA LEU A 8 25.09 12.08 -15.46
C LEU A 8 25.99 11.42 -14.40
N TYR A 9 25.40 10.93 -13.31
CA TYR A 9 26.08 10.18 -12.25
C TYR A 9 26.09 8.68 -12.50
N LYS A 10 25.80 8.23 -13.72
CA LYS A 10 25.70 6.81 -14.11
C LYS A 10 24.61 6.04 -13.34
N ILE A 11 23.60 6.73 -12.82
CA ILE A 11 22.43 6.12 -12.19
C ILE A 11 21.35 5.99 -13.26
N ASN A 12 21.16 4.76 -13.75
CA ASN A 12 20.13 4.45 -14.73
C ASN A 12 18.83 4.09 -14.02
N ILE A 13 17.74 4.76 -14.38
CA ILE A 13 16.40 4.43 -13.89
C ILE A 13 15.71 3.55 -14.93
N SER A 14 15.15 2.43 -14.48
CA SER A 14 14.24 1.61 -15.28
C SER A 14 12.86 1.58 -14.62
N GLU A 15 11.81 1.51 -15.44
CA GLU A 15 10.46 1.26 -14.95
C GLU A 15 10.41 -0.14 -14.31
N MET A 16 9.81 -0.22 -13.12
CA MET A 16 9.54 -1.49 -12.45
C MET A 16 8.03 -1.75 -12.48
N LYS A 17 7.62 -2.83 -13.15
CA LYS A 17 6.22 -3.20 -13.23
C LYS A 17 5.74 -3.80 -11.90
N MET A 18 4.55 -3.40 -11.45
CA MET A 18 3.98 -3.86 -10.18
C MET A 18 3.84 -5.40 -10.17
N GLU A 19 3.47 -5.99 -11.30
CA GLU A 19 3.31 -7.43 -11.45
C GLU A 19 4.63 -8.18 -11.21
N GLN A 20 5.78 -7.58 -11.58
CA GLN A 20 7.09 -8.18 -11.31
C GLN A 20 7.39 -8.21 -9.81
N ILE A 21 7.02 -7.16 -9.07
CA ILE A 21 7.18 -7.11 -7.62
C ILE A 21 6.25 -8.15 -6.96
N LEU A 22 4.97 -8.13 -7.34
CA LEU A 22 3.95 -9.01 -6.76
C LEU A 22 4.15 -10.48 -7.14
N SER A 23 4.85 -10.78 -8.24
CA SER A 23 5.23 -12.16 -8.60
C SER A 23 6.02 -12.86 -7.51
N ASN A 24 6.71 -12.13 -6.62
CA ASN A 24 7.42 -12.74 -5.48
C ASN A 24 6.48 -13.45 -4.50
N LEU A 25 5.20 -13.06 -4.43
CA LEU A 25 4.21 -13.74 -3.61
C LEU A 25 3.94 -15.17 -4.09
N MET A 26 4.21 -15.47 -5.37
CA MET A 26 4.09 -16.82 -5.93
C MET A 26 5.07 -17.82 -5.29
N LYS A 27 6.15 -17.33 -4.69
CA LYS A 27 7.19 -18.15 -4.04
C LYS A 27 6.83 -18.57 -2.62
N ASP A 28 5.77 -18.00 -2.05
CA ASP A 28 5.37 -18.22 -0.66
C ASP A 28 3.95 -18.81 -0.59
N ASP A 29 3.86 -20.08 -0.20
CA ASP A 29 2.61 -20.82 -0.16
C ASP A 29 1.63 -20.31 0.91
N ARG A 30 2.07 -19.48 1.87
CA ARG A 30 1.16 -18.87 2.86
C ARG A 30 0.07 -18.02 2.19
N PHE A 31 0.40 -17.38 1.06
CA PHE A 31 -0.54 -16.54 0.34
C PHE A 31 -1.41 -17.32 -0.67
N LYS A 32 -1.17 -18.62 -0.86
CA LYS A 32 -1.88 -19.48 -1.83
C LYS A 32 -3.40 -19.61 -1.58
N GLY A 33 -3.88 -19.15 -0.42
CA GLY A 33 -5.30 -19.19 -0.07
C GLY A 33 -5.88 -20.61 -0.14
N ASN A 34 -7.20 -20.73 -0.08
CA ASN A 34 -7.84 -22.05 0.00
C ASN A 34 -7.88 -22.73 -1.39
N PRO A 35 -7.29 -23.93 -1.57
CA PRO A 35 -7.10 -24.56 -2.88
C PRO A 35 -8.39 -24.99 -3.60
N GLU A 36 -9.53 -25.11 -2.91
CA GLU A 36 -10.79 -25.61 -3.49
C GLU A 36 -11.43 -24.71 -4.57
N ARG A 37 -10.95 -23.47 -4.76
CA ARG A 37 -11.50 -22.52 -5.75
C ARG A 37 -10.73 -22.41 -7.07
N SER A 38 -9.64 -23.16 -7.26
CA SER A 38 -8.73 -22.97 -8.41
C SER A 38 -8.99 -23.97 -9.56
N LYS A 39 -9.78 -23.58 -10.57
CA LYS A 39 -9.76 -24.23 -11.90
C LYS A 39 -8.66 -23.60 -12.76
N LYS A 40 -7.69 -24.41 -13.22
CA LYS A 40 -6.51 -23.98 -14.00
C LYS A 40 -6.88 -23.35 -15.36
N SER A 41 -6.40 -22.13 -15.61
CA SER A 41 -6.21 -21.56 -16.94
C SER A 41 -4.95 -20.68 -16.94
N GLN A 42 -4.32 -20.42 -18.10
CA GLN A 42 -3.08 -19.63 -18.20
C GLN A 42 -3.27 -18.13 -17.93
N GLN A 43 -4.52 -17.64 -17.90
CA GLN A 43 -4.87 -16.34 -17.29
C GLN A 43 -4.72 -16.36 -15.76
N GLY A 44 -4.42 -17.53 -15.20
CA GLY A 44 -4.33 -17.84 -13.79
C GLY A 44 -3.14 -17.21 -13.09
N ASP A 45 -2.02 -16.90 -13.74
CA ASP A 45 -0.85 -16.38 -13.03
C ASP A 45 -1.06 -14.95 -12.51
N VAL A 46 -1.59 -14.03 -13.33
CA VAL A 46 -1.91 -12.66 -12.87
C VAL A 46 -3.05 -12.68 -11.85
N GLN A 47 -4.07 -13.51 -12.08
CA GLN A 47 -5.18 -13.68 -11.16
C GLN A 47 -4.72 -14.26 -9.81
N GLU A 48 -3.80 -15.22 -9.84
CA GLU A 48 -3.20 -15.83 -8.65
C GLU A 48 -2.33 -14.82 -7.92
N ILE A 49 -1.52 -14.01 -8.62
CA ILE A 49 -0.77 -12.91 -8.01
C ILE A 49 -1.71 -11.95 -7.27
N HIS A 50 -2.81 -11.52 -7.89
CA HIS A 50 -3.80 -10.66 -7.25
C HIS A 50 -4.48 -11.34 -6.05
N ARG A 51 -4.79 -12.63 -6.16
CA ARG A 51 -5.38 -13.42 -5.07
C ARG A 51 -4.41 -13.52 -3.89
N ARG A 52 -3.12 -13.77 -4.15
CA ARG A 52 -2.06 -13.81 -3.12
C ARG A 52 -1.87 -12.45 -2.46
N ALA A 53 -1.83 -11.37 -3.24
CA ALA A 53 -1.77 -10.01 -2.71
C ALA A 53 -2.99 -9.69 -1.82
N THR A 54 -4.17 -10.18 -2.19
CA THR A 54 -5.40 -10.04 -1.39
C THR A 54 -5.31 -10.81 -0.08
N VAL A 55 -4.75 -12.04 -0.07
CA VAL A 55 -4.53 -12.80 1.16
C VAL A 55 -3.55 -12.06 2.07
N MET A 56 -2.41 -11.60 1.55
CA MET A 56 -1.43 -10.82 2.31
C MET A 56 -2.06 -9.55 2.92
N GLN A 57 -2.84 -8.81 2.12
CA GLN A 57 -3.56 -7.63 2.62
C GLN A 57 -4.53 -7.99 3.75
N THR A 58 -5.26 -9.10 3.61
CA THR A 58 -6.20 -9.58 4.62
C THR A 58 -5.48 -9.94 5.92
N GLU A 59 -4.34 -10.63 5.86
CA GLU A 59 -3.54 -10.97 7.04
C GLU A 59 -3.07 -9.73 7.81
N PHE A 60 -2.61 -8.68 7.12
CA PHE A 60 -2.23 -7.42 7.77
C PHE A 60 -3.42 -6.73 8.43
N GLU A 61 -4.57 -6.69 7.77
CA GLU A 61 -5.77 -6.13 8.35
C GLU A 61 -6.26 -6.91 9.56
N ASP A 62 -6.25 -8.25 9.48
CA ASP A 62 -6.63 -9.10 10.61
C ASP A 62 -5.69 -8.90 11.80
N PHE A 63 -4.38 -8.76 11.56
CA PHE A 63 -3.42 -8.40 12.60
C PHE A 63 -3.73 -7.04 13.22
N VAL A 64 -3.95 -6.00 12.41
CA VAL A 64 -4.29 -4.66 12.90
C VAL A 64 -5.58 -4.71 13.72
N HIS A 65 -6.58 -5.47 13.28
CA HIS A 65 -7.88 -5.60 13.92
C HIS A 65 -7.93 -6.64 15.05
N SER A 66 -6.85 -7.37 15.32
CA SER A 66 -6.78 -8.40 16.38
C SER A 66 -6.97 -7.86 17.80
N SER A 67 -6.71 -6.57 18.03
CA SER A 67 -6.88 -5.93 19.33
C SER A 67 -7.18 -4.43 19.21
N GLY A 68 -7.84 -3.85 20.22
CA GLY A 68 -8.01 -2.39 20.27
C GLY A 68 -6.68 -1.62 20.35
N LYS A 69 -5.62 -2.24 20.87
CA LYS A 69 -4.29 -1.64 20.98
C LYS A 69 -3.63 -1.46 19.61
N THR A 70 -3.69 -2.48 18.76
CA THR A 70 -3.11 -2.48 17.40
C THR A 70 -3.87 -1.53 16.48
N ILE A 71 -5.21 -1.48 16.55
CA ILE A 71 -6.02 -0.49 15.80
C ILE A 71 -5.62 0.94 16.19
N ARG A 72 -5.48 1.22 17.49
CA ARG A 72 -5.08 2.55 17.98
C ARG A 72 -3.69 2.95 17.47
N TRP A 73 -2.75 2.03 17.41
CA TRP A 73 -1.43 2.28 16.86
C TRP A 73 -1.47 2.55 15.35
N ALA A 74 -2.23 1.77 14.58
CA ALA A 74 -2.42 2.00 13.15
C ALA A 74 -3.02 3.40 12.87
N LYS A 75 -4.04 3.81 13.65
CA LYS A 75 -4.62 5.17 13.55
C LYS A 75 -3.61 6.28 13.87
N LYS A 76 -2.77 6.10 14.89
CA LYS A 76 -1.69 7.06 15.21
C LYS A 76 -0.63 7.12 14.11
N ALA A 77 -0.26 5.98 13.53
CA ALA A 77 0.70 5.92 12.43
C ALA A 77 0.16 6.63 11.18
N LEU A 78 -1.11 6.39 10.81
CA LEU A 78 -1.80 7.10 9.73
C LEU A 78 -1.80 8.61 9.98
N GLN A 79 -2.16 9.05 11.19
CA GLN A 79 -2.16 10.47 11.54
C GLN A 79 -0.77 11.09 11.42
N SER A 80 0.27 10.39 11.89
CA SER A 80 1.66 10.85 11.76
C SER A 80 2.08 10.97 10.29
N PHE A 81 1.69 9.99 9.44
CA PHE A 81 1.96 10.02 8.00
C PHE A 81 1.26 11.19 7.31
N ILE A 82 -0.01 11.45 7.63
CA ILE A 82 -0.74 12.59 7.08
C ILE A 82 -0.10 13.91 7.51
N ARG A 83 0.28 14.04 8.80
CA ARG A 83 0.93 15.26 9.32
C ARG A 83 2.29 15.52 8.69
N SER A 84 3.04 14.49 8.29
CA SER A 84 4.34 14.69 7.62
C SER A 84 4.19 15.44 6.29
N TYR A 85 3.03 15.40 5.63
CA TYR A 85 2.80 16.20 4.41
C TYR A 85 2.86 17.72 4.67
N ALA A 86 2.60 18.15 5.91
CA ALA A 86 2.76 19.56 6.28
C ALA A 86 4.23 19.99 6.25
N THR A 87 5.19 19.08 6.48
CA THR A 87 6.61 19.40 6.63
C THR A 87 7.35 19.58 5.30
N TYR A 88 6.74 19.22 4.16
CA TYR A 88 7.36 19.47 2.86
C TYR A 88 7.49 20.97 2.57
N PRO A 89 8.65 21.43 2.06
CA PRO A 89 8.86 22.83 1.68
C PRO A 89 7.97 23.24 0.49
N ALA A 90 7.76 24.54 0.33
CA ALA A 90 6.82 25.10 -0.65
C ALA A 90 7.09 24.64 -2.09
N ASN A 91 8.37 24.53 -2.49
CA ASN A 91 8.78 24.05 -3.80
C ASN A 91 8.41 22.58 -4.09
N LEU A 92 8.16 21.78 -3.05
CA LEU A 92 7.76 20.37 -3.17
C LEU A 92 6.25 20.15 -3.02
N LYS A 93 5.47 21.18 -2.65
CA LYS A 93 4.01 21.08 -2.52
C LYS A 93 3.27 20.68 -3.79
N PRO A 94 3.70 21.02 -5.02
CA PRO A 94 3.04 20.54 -6.23
C PRO A 94 3.03 19.00 -6.35
N ILE A 95 4.03 18.33 -5.76
CA ILE A 95 4.16 16.86 -5.78
C ILE A 95 3.56 16.25 -4.52
N PHE A 96 3.85 16.83 -3.34
CA PHE A 96 3.45 16.30 -2.04
C PHE A 96 2.33 17.13 -1.40
N HIS A 97 1.28 17.42 -2.16
CA HIS A 97 0.10 18.09 -1.61
C HIS A 97 -0.81 17.09 -0.90
N ILE A 98 -1.23 17.38 0.33
CA ILE A 98 -2.12 16.48 1.09
C ILE A 98 -3.45 16.19 0.39
N ARG A 99 -4.00 17.18 -0.34
CA ARG A 99 -5.24 17.01 -1.13
C ARG A 99 -5.08 16.09 -2.34
N ALA A 100 -3.85 15.77 -2.74
CA ALA A 100 -3.59 14.78 -3.79
C ALA A 100 -3.62 13.34 -3.25
N LEU A 101 -3.73 13.15 -1.93
CA LEU A 101 -3.83 11.82 -1.32
C LEU A 101 -5.26 11.30 -1.33
N HIS A 102 -5.43 10.07 -1.83
CA HIS A 102 -6.65 9.31 -1.58
C HIS A 102 -6.60 8.69 -0.19
N LEU A 103 -7.15 9.39 0.82
CA LEU A 103 -7.05 8.99 2.23
C LEU A 103 -7.54 7.56 2.51
N GLY A 104 -8.50 7.06 1.73
CA GLY A 104 -8.93 5.66 1.83
C GLY A 104 -7.84 4.65 1.45
N HIS A 105 -7.03 4.94 0.43
CA HIS A 105 -5.92 4.05 0.03
C HIS A 105 -4.78 4.11 1.06
N VAL A 106 -4.51 5.31 1.59
CA VAL A 106 -3.52 5.48 2.66
C VAL A 106 -3.98 4.72 3.91
N ALA A 107 -5.24 4.82 4.33
CA ALA A 107 -5.73 4.04 5.47
C ALA A 107 -5.61 2.52 5.24
N LYS A 108 -5.91 2.05 4.03
CA LYS A 108 -5.75 0.64 3.64
C LYS A 108 -4.30 0.16 3.78
N SER A 109 -3.30 1.00 3.46
CA SER A 109 -1.89 0.63 3.65
C SER A 109 -1.46 0.53 5.12
N PHE A 110 -2.22 1.11 6.05
CA PHE A 110 -2.05 0.91 7.50
C PHE A 110 -2.94 -0.22 8.05
N GLY A 111 -3.58 -1.03 7.19
CA GLY A 111 -4.44 -2.14 7.58
C GLY A 111 -5.76 -1.71 8.21
N LEU A 112 -6.17 -0.45 8.05
CA LEU A 112 -7.44 0.06 8.56
C LEU A 112 -8.57 -0.21 7.58
N ARG A 113 -9.71 -0.67 8.10
CA ARG A 113 -10.95 -0.95 7.34
C ARG A 113 -11.98 0.19 7.35
N ASP A 114 -11.67 1.31 8.03
CA ASP A 114 -12.59 2.42 8.21
C ASP A 114 -12.96 3.08 6.86
N ALA A 115 -14.26 3.33 6.65
CA ALA A 115 -14.73 4.12 5.51
C ALA A 115 -14.15 5.55 5.57
N PRO A 116 -13.90 6.22 4.42
CA PRO A 116 -13.22 7.52 4.37
C PRO A 116 -13.86 8.61 5.26
N GLY A 117 -15.17 8.55 5.53
CA GLY A 117 -15.86 9.47 6.44
C GLY A 117 -15.43 9.36 7.92
N ASN A 118 -14.90 8.22 8.36
CA ASN A 118 -14.52 7.96 9.75
C ASN A 118 -13.05 8.27 10.06
N LEU A 119 -12.27 8.64 9.05
CA LEU A 119 -10.84 8.96 9.22
C LEU A 119 -10.60 10.44 9.59
N GLY A 120 -11.56 11.31 9.31
CA GLY A 120 -11.50 12.75 9.62
C GLY A 120 -11.94 13.13 11.04
N ALA A 121 -12.55 12.22 11.79
CA ALA A 121 -13.15 12.50 13.10
C ALA A 121 -12.17 12.40 14.30
N VAL A 122 -10.85 12.40 14.05
CA VAL A 122 -9.81 12.48 15.12
C VAL A 122 -9.07 13.84 15.07
N ALA A 123 -9.73 14.85 14.52
CA ALA A 123 -9.37 16.26 14.70
C ALA A 123 -10.46 16.92 15.56
N GLY A 124 -10.29 16.81 16.87
CA GLY A 124 -11.14 17.34 17.92
C GLY A 124 -10.61 16.87 19.26
#